data_AF-A0A859QFM1-F1
#
_entry.id   AF-A0A859QFM1-F1
#
_cell.length_a   1.000
_cell.length_b   1.000
_cell.length_c   1.000
_cell.angle_alpha   90.00
_cell.angle_beta   90.00
_cell.angle_gamma   90.00
#
_symmetry.space_group_name_H-M   'P 1'
#
loop_
_entity.id
_entity.type
_entity.pdbx_description
1 polymer ?
#
loop_
_entity_poly.entity_id
_entity_poly.type
_entity_poly.pdbx_seq_one_letter_code
_entity_poly.pdbx_strand_id
1 'polypeptide(L)' 'MAGDIVNLRQFRKKQGRTEKEKQAEQNRIAFGRTKADKTLTRALNEKASKALEQGRLETPATTHSTDGTRDGDKA' A
#
# COMPACT_ATOMS: atom_id res chain seq x y z
N MET A 1 38.67 -9.87 43.75
CA MET A 1 38.03 -10.17 42.45
C MET A 1 36.81 -9.28 42.32
N ALA A 2 36.82 -8.34 41.37
CA ALA A 2 35.69 -7.44 41.14
C ALA A 2 34.63 -8.18 40.31
N GLY A 3 33.39 -8.23 40.78
CA GLY A 3 32.28 -8.79 40.02
C GLY A 3 31.84 -7.81 38.95
N ASP A 4 31.77 -8.26 37.70
CA ASP A 4 31.30 -7.43 36.59
C ASP A 4 29.83 -7.03 36.80
N ILE A 5 29.59 -5.74 36.98
CA ILE A 5 28.25 -5.16 37.11
C ILE A 5 27.64 -5.09 35.70
N VAL A 6 26.81 -6.07 35.36
CA VAL A 6 26.12 -6.11 34.06
C VAL A 6 24.86 -5.25 34.08
N ASN A 7 24.76 -4.31 33.13
CA ASN A 7 23.56 -3.49 32.97
C ASN A 7 22.45 -4.27 32.25
N LEU A 8 21.56 -4.87 33.03
CA LEU A 8 20.44 -5.67 32.52
C LEU A 8 19.49 -4.88 31.60
N ARG A 9 19.36 -3.55 31.79
CA ARG A 9 18.52 -2.71 30.92
C ARG A 9 19.09 -2.63 29.51
N GLN A 10 20.40 -2.44 29.39
CA GLN A 10 21.07 -2.40 28.08
C GLN A 10 21.00 -3.77 27.40
N PHE A 11 21.17 -4.85 28.16
CA PHE A 11 21.03 -6.21 27.65
C PHE A 11 19.63 -6.46 27.07
N ARG A 12 18.57 -6.18 27.85
CA ARG A 12 17.17 -6.31 27.37
C ARG A 12 16.89 -5.45 26.15
N LYS A 13 17.44 -4.22 26.10
CA LYS A 13 17.31 -3.34 24.94
C LYS A 13 17.99 -3.92 23.70
N LYS A 14 19.16 -4.54 23.86
CA LYS A 14 19.88 -5.21 22.77
C LYS A 14 19.08 -6.42 22.26
N GLN A 15 18.59 -7.27 23.16
CA GLN A 15 17.72 -8.41 22.81
C GLN A 15 16.49 -7.95 22.01
N GLY A 16 15.77 -6.93 22.49
CA GLY A 16 14.61 -6.39 21.77
C GLY A 16 14.93 -5.76 20.42
N ARG A 17 16.16 -5.27 20.19
CA ARG A 17 16.61 -4.82 18.86
C ARG A 17 16.87 -6.01 17.94
N THR A 18 17.57 -7.03 18.44
CA THR A 18 17.88 -8.24 17.65
C THR A 18 16.62 -9.01 17.23
N GLU A 19 15.59 -9.08 18.08
CA GLU A 19 14.32 -9.71 17.74
C GLU A 19 13.60 -8.96 16.62
N LYS A 20 13.60 -7.62 16.68
CA LYS A 20 13.02 -6.77 15.62
C LYS A 20 13.77 -6.91 14.30
N GLU A 21 15.09 -7.03 14.34
CA GLU A 21 15.92 -7.26 13.15
C GLU A 21 15.61 -8.61 12.51
N LYS A 22 15.51 -9.69 13.30
CA LYS A 22 15.10 -11.02 12.81
C LYS A 22 13.71 -11.00 12.19
N GLN A 23 12.75 -10.34 12.85
CA GLN A 23 11.40 -10.19 12.28
C GLN A 23 11.42 -9.40 10.98
N ALA A 24 12.25 -8.35 10.90
CA ALA A 24 12.41 -7.56 9.68
C ALA A 24 13.03 -8.40 8.55
N GLU A 25 14.01 -9.24 8.85
CA GLU A 25 14.60 -10.19 7.90
C GLU A 25 13.59 -11.22 7.40
N GLN A 26 12.83 -11.85 8.31
CA GLN A 26 11.72 -12.74 7.93
C GLN A 26 10.69 -12.02 7.06
N ASN A 27 10.36 -10.77 7.37
CA ASN A 27 9.44 -9.97 6.56
C ASN A 27 10.02 -9.63 5.18
N ARG A 28 11.34 -9.41 5.05
CA ARG A 28 12.02 -9.23 3.76
C ARG A 28 11.94 -10.50 2.92
N ILE A 29 12.15 -11.67 3.53
CA ILE A 29 12.07 -12.97 2.86
C ILE A 29 10.63 -13.28 2.46
N ALA A 30 9.69 -13.19 3.42
CA ALA A 30 8.30 -13.61 3.22
C ALA A 30 7.52 -12.69 2.27
N PHE A 31 7.77 -11.38 2.31
CA PHE A 31 7.00 -10.41 1.53
C PHE A 31 7.77 -9.81 0.37
N GLY A 32 9.09 -10.03 0.24
CA GLY A 32 9.95 -9.63 -0.88
C GLY A 32 10.09 -8.11 -1.11
N ARG A 33 9.22 -7.29 -0.51
CA ARG A 33 9.17 -5.83 -0.64
C ARG A 33 8.94 -5.22 0.72
N THR A 34 9.74 -4.21 1.07
CA THR A 34 9.56 -3.46 2.31
C THR A 34 8.29 -2.60 2.23
N LYS A 35 7.80 -2.11 3.38
CA LYS A 35 6.67 -1.16 3.37
C LYS A 35 6.98 0.08 2.55
N ALA A 36 8.24 0.57 2.61
CA ALA A 36 8.70 1.72 1.85
C ALA A 36 8.62 1.49 0.33
N ASP A 37 9.07 0.32 -0.13
CA ASP A 37 9.02 -0.03 -1.56
C ASP A 37 7.58 -0.16 -2.06
N LYS A 38 6.70 -0.74 -1.23
CA LYS A 38 5.26 -0.83 -1.52
C LYS A 38 4.63 0.55 -1.63
N THR A 39 4.94 1.46 -0.71
CA THR A 39 4.41 2.83 -0.75
C THR A 39 4.93 3.61 -1.96
N LEU A 40 6.22 3.46 -2.29
CA LEU A 40 6.82 4.10 -3.46
C LEU A 40 6.15 3.61 -4.75
N THR A 41 6.04 2.28 -4.90
CA THR A 41 5.40 1.68 -6.08
C THR A 41 3.94 2.10 -6.21
N ARG A 42 3.20 2.13 -5.09
CA ARG A 42 1.82 2.61 -5.06
C ARG A 42 1.71 4.07 -5.51
N ALA A 43 2.56 4.94 -4.98
CA ALA A 43 2.57 6.36 -5.35
C ALA A 43 2.90 6.58 -6.83
N LEU A 44 3.85 5.81 -7.38
CA LEU A 44 4.17 5.83 -8.81
C LEU A 44 3.00 5.37 -9.67
N ASN A 45 2.35 4.28 -9.28
CA ASN A 45 1.17 3.75 -10.00
C ASN A 45 -0.01 4.72 -9.92
N GLU A 46 -0.27 5.35 -8.77
CA GLU A 46 -1.31 6.37 -8.62
C GLU A 46 -1.02 7.62 -9.44
N LYS A 47 0.25 8.03 -9.57
CA LYS A 47 0.64 9.14 -10.45
C LYS A 47 0.43 8.77 -11.92
N ALA A 48 0.81 7.55 -12.30
CA ALA A 48 0.62 7.05 -13.66
C ALA A 48 -0.88 6.96 -14.02
N SER A 49 -1.71 6.41 -13.14
CA SER A 49 -3.16 6.32 -13.37
C SER A 49 -3.81 7.70 -13.48
N LYS A 50 -3.43 8.65 -12.62
CA LYS A 50 -3.91 10.04 -12.70
C LYS A 50 -3.49 10.72 -14.00
N ALA A 51 -2.26 10.49 -14.47
CA ALA A 51 -1.79 11.05 -15.74
C ALA A 51 -2.57 10.47 -16.93
N LEU A 52 -2.88 9.16 -16.91
CA LEU A 52 -3.70 8.52 -17.93
C LEU A 52 -5.15 9.03 -17.91
N GLU A 53 -5.72 9.22 -16.72
CA GLU A 53 -7.08 9.76 -16.57
C GLU A 53 -7.17 11.21 -17.05
N GLN A 54 -6.18 12.04 -16.75
CA GLN A 54 -6.11 13.43 -17.24
C GLN A 54 -5.93 13.51 -18.75
N GLY A 55 -5.21 12.56 -19.35
CA GLY A 55 -5.07 12.44 -20.81
C GLY A 55 -6.26 11.78 -21.48
N ARG A 56 -7.23 11.26 -20.72
CA ARG A 56 -8.44 10.65 -21.25
C ARG A 56 -9.38 11.77 -21.70
N LEU A 57 -9.28 12.13 -22.96
CA LEU A 57 -10.34 12.85 -23.66
C LEU A 57 -11.54 11.90 -23.72
N GLU A 58 -12.56 12.15 -22.89
CA GLU A 58 -13.87 11.55 -23.11
C GLU A 58 -14.31 11.94 -24.53
N THR A 59 -14.25 10.99 -25.46
CA THR A 59 -14.97 11.15 -26.71
C THR A 59 -16.44 11.29 -26.34
N PRO A 60 -17.12 12.40 -26.69
CA PRO A 60 -18.51 12.66 -26.29
C PRO A 60 -19.47 11.76 -27.08
N ALA A 61 -19.41 10.45 -26.86
CA ALA A 61 -20.19 9.47 -27.59
C ALA A 61 -20.43 8.20 -26.79
N THR A 62 -20.77 8.30 -25.50
CA THR A 62 -21.68 7.33 -24.87
C THR A 62 -22.43 8.00 -23.73
N THR A 63 -23.29 8.95 -24.08
CA THR A 63 -24.47 9.22 -23.24
C THR A 63 -25.25 7.92 -23.16
N HIS A 64 -25.21 7.23 -22.01
CA HIS A 64 -26.18 6.19 -21.70
C HIS A 64 -27.56 6.85 -21.61
N SER A 65 -28.26 6.92 -22.73
CA SER A 65 -29.68 7.23 -22.79
C SER A 65 -30.43 6.08 -22.14
N THR A 66 -30.66 6.16 -20.83
CA THR A 66 -31.79 5.49 -20.21
C THR A 66 -32.97 6.46 -20.28
N ASP A 67 -33.40 6.81 -21.49
CA ASP A 67 -34.75 7.36 -21.66
C ASP A 67 -35.57 6.29 -22.37
N GLY A 68 -36.30 5.57 -21.53
CA GLY A 68 -37.28 4.56 -21.90
C GLY A 68 -38.50 4.77 -21.03
N THR A 69 -38.97 6.01 -20.93
CA THR A 69 -40.33 6.33 -20.49
C THR A 69 -41.30 5.58 -21.40
N ARG A 70 -41.75 4.39 -20.98
CA ARG A 70 -42.85 3.67 -21.64
C ARG A 70 -44.16 4.27 -21.14
N ASP A 71 -44.50 5.44 -21.65
CA ASP A 71 -45.88 5.91 -21.65
C ASP A 71 -46.35 5.93 -23.10
N GLY A 72 -47.33 5.09 -23.42
CA GLY A 72 -47.93 5.03 -24.75
C GLY A 72 -48.62 3.71 -25.09
N ASP A 73 -49.79 3.49 -24.50
CA ASP A 73 -51.04 3.19 -25.23
C ASP A 73 -51.09 1.97 -26.20
N LYS A 74 -51.86 0.93 -25.83
CA LYS A 74 -52.89 0.23 -26.66
C LYS A 74 -53.29 -1.14 -26.08
N ALA A 75 -54.49 -1.22 -25.50
CA ALA A 75 -55.56 -2.23 -25.69
C ALA A 75 -56.59 -2.12 -24.56
#